data_AF-A0A7K2Z0C6-F1
#
_entry.id   AF-A0A7K2Z0C6-F1
#
_cell.length_a   1.000
_cell.length_b   1.000
_cell.length_c   1.000
_cell.angle_alpha   90.00
_cell.angle_beta   90.00
_cell.angle_gamma   90.00
#
_symmetry.space_group_name_H-M   'P 1'
#
loop_
_entity.id
_entity.type
_entity.pdbx_description
1 polymer ?
#
loop_
_entity_poly.entity_id
_entity_poly.type
_entity_poly.pdbx_seq_one_letter_code
_entity_poly.pdbx_strand_id
1 'polypeptide(L)'
;MTRRDEGSAAGFEPATGAEVASAVPPEDDARERRAAAVRDAFEALLRIRRVVNDSVPDPASVPAAWERGRMVRAVALSLEA
;
A
#
# COMPACT_ATOMS: atom_id res chain seq x y z
N MET A 1 0.77 41.50 33.26
CA MET A 1 0.69 41.29 31.81
C MET A 1 1.71 40.22 31.44
N THR A 2 1.37 38.94 31.62
CA THR A 2 2.09 37.77 31.08
C THR A 2 1.20 36.55 31.27
N ARG A 3 0.57 36.12 30.17
CA ARG A 3 -0.32 34.95 30.06
C ARG A 3 0.55 33.69 29.98
N ARG A 4 0.15 32.65 30.72
CA ARG A 4 0.76 31.31 30.75
C ARG A 4 0.72 30.64 29.37
N ASP A 5 1.73 29.79 29.17
CA ASP A 5 1.77 28.62 28.26
C ASP A 5 0.39 28.09 27.87
N GLU A 6 0.14 27.97 26.57
CA GLU A 6 -0.56 26.83 25.95
C GLU A 6 -0.05 26.69 24.51
N GLY A 7 1.21 26.26 24.36
CA GLY A 7 1.64 25.65 23.12
C GLY A 7 0.85 24.37 22.96
N SER A 8 -0.15 24.37 22.07
CA SER A 8 -0.87 23.16 21.67
C SER A 8 0.15 22.19 21.07
N ALA A 9 0.65 21.28 21.90
CA ALA A 9 1.42 20.14 21.45
C ALA A 9 0.43 19.23 20.70
N ALA A 10 0.24 19.52 19.42
CA ALA A 10 -0.47 18.65 18.50
C ALA A 10 0.27 17.31 18.48
N GLY A 11 -0.23 16.36 19.27
CA GLY A 11 0.29 14.99 19.29
C GLY A 11 0.19 14.41 17.89
N PHE A 12 1.28 13.79 17.43
CA PHE A 12 1.25 13.01 16.19
C PHE A 12 0.38 11.78 16.43
N GLU A 13 -0.75 11.68 15.73
CA GLU A 13 -1.60 10.50 15.77
C GLU A 13 -1.06 9.44 14.80
N PRO A 14 -0.50 8.32 15.28
CA PRO A 14 0.04 7.29 14.40
C PRO A 14 -1.10 6.56 13.70
N ALA A 15 -1.06 6.51 12.36
CA ALA A 15 -1.97 5.68 11.57
C ALA A 15 -1.65 4.18 11.80
N THR A 16 -2.12 3.64 12.91
CA THR A 16 -1.93 2.23 13.32
C THR A 16 -2.76 1.27 12.46
N GLY A 17 -3.71 1.80 11.69
CA GLY A 17 -4.67 1.02 10.91
C GLY A 17 -5.78 0.39 11.76
N ALA A 18 -5.87 0.75 13.04
CA ALA A 18 -6.96 0.34 13.94
C ALA A 18 -8.21 1.22 13.79
N GLU A 19 -8.19 2.21 12.91
CA GLU A 19 -9.36 3.02 12.55
C GLU A 19 -10.45 2.05 12.07
N VAL A 20 -11.57 2.01 12.78
CA VAL A 20 -12.66 1.07 12.47
C VAL A 20 -13.11 1.33 11.04
N ALA A 21 -12.94 0.34 10.16
CA ALA A 21 -13.37 0.42 8.79
C ALA A 21 -14.88 0.71 8.77
N SER A 22 -15.23 1.93 8.38
CA SER A 22 -16.59 2.40 8.25
C SER A 22 -17.35 1.55 7.24
N ALA A 23 -18.53 1.06 7.66
CA ALA A 23 -19.58 0.36 6.92
C ALA A 23 -19.14 -0.68 5.88
N VAL A 24 -19.51 -1.96 6.09
CA VAL A 24 -19.41 -3.01 5.06
C VAL A 24 -20.32 -2.63 3.89
N PRO A 25 -19.78 -2.33 2.69
CA PRO A 25 -20.61 -1.95 1.56
C PRO A 25 -21.20 -3.20 0.89
N PRO A 26 -22.18 -3.02 -0.02
CA PRO A 26 -22.77 -4.12 -0.78
C PRO A 26 -21.70 -5.05 -1.38
N GLU A 27 -21.98 -6.35 -1.47
CA GLU A 27 -20.99 -7.34 -1.90
C GLU A 27 -20.43 -7.09 -3.31
N ASP A 28 -21.26 -6.60 -4.23
CA ASP A 28 -20.83 -6.23 -5.58
C ASP A 28 -19.86 -5.03 -5.55
N ASP A 29 -20.18 -4.01 -4.75
CA ASP A 29 -19.27 -2.87 -4.50
C ASP A 29 -17.98 -3.32 -3.80
N ALA A 30 -18.04 -4.36 -2.97
CA ALA A 30 -16.85 -4.93 -2.32
C ALA A 30 -15.93 -5.66 -3.30
N ARG A 31 -16.49 -6.38 -4.28
CA ARG A 31 -15.72 -7.03 -5.33
C ARG A 31 -15.00 -6.01 -6.21
N GLU A 32 -15.71 -4.99 -6.69
CA GLU A 32 -15.13 -3.96 -7.55
C GLU A 32 -14.05 -3.15 -6.83
N ARG A 33 -14.29 -2.76 -5.58
CA ARG A 33 -13.29 -2.07 -4.76
C ARG A 33 -12.07 -2.94 -4.48
N ARG A 34 -12.26 -4.24 -4.25
CA ARG A 34 -11.14 -5.17 -4.11
C ARG A 34 -10.34 -5.26 -5.40
N ALA A 35 -11.01 -5.39 -6.55
CA ALA A 35 -10.34 -5.43 -7.85
C ALA A 35 -9.55 -4.14 -8.14
N ALA A 36 -10.12 -2.97 -7.82
CA ALA A 36 -9.41 -1.69 -7.91
C ALA A 36 -8.18 -1.66 -7.00
N ALA A 37 -8.32 -2.06 -5.73
CA ALA A 37 -7.22 -2.12 -4.79
C ALA A 37 -6.10 -3.09 -5.22
N VAL A 38 -6.44 -4.23 -5.84
CA VAL A 38 -5.46 -5.17 -6.37
C VAL A 38 -4.67 -4.56 -7.53
N ARG A 39 -5.34 -3.88 -8.48
CA ARG A 39 -4.67 -3.17 -9.58
C ARG A 39 -3.73 -2.08 -9.06
N ASP A 40 -4.19 -1.28 -8.11
CA ASP A 40 -3.37 -0.23 -7.48
C ASP A 40 -2.16 -0.83 -6.76
N ALA A 41 -2.35 -1.93 -6.03
CA ALA A 41 -1.26 -2.64 -5.37
C ALA A 41 -0.26 -3.23 -6.37
N PHE A 42 -0.73 -3.76 -7.50
CA PHE A 42 0.14 -4.28 -8.55
C PHE A 42 0.94 -3.17 -9.23
N GLU A 43 0.34 -2.03 -9.54
CA GLU A 43 1.05 -0.85 -10.06
C GLU A 43 2.10 -0.32 -9.08
N ALA A 44 1.78 -0.31 -7.78
CA ALA A 44 2.74 0.05 -6.74
C ALA A 44 3.92 -0.93 -6.70
N LEU A 45 3.68 -2.23 -6.86
CA LEU A 45 4.74 -3.24 -6.96
C LEU A 45 5.65 -2.98 -8.17
N LEU A 46 5.07 -2.74 -9.35
CA LEU A 46 5.85 -2.43 -10.56
C LEU A 46 6.68 -1.14 -10.38
N ARG A 47 6.13 -0.12 -9.71
CA ARG A 47 6.87 1.10 -9.36
C ARG A 47 8.07 0.80 -8.46
N ILE A 48 7.90 -0.03 -7.43
CA ILE A 48 9.00 -0.44 -6.55
C ILE A 48 10.07 -1.18 -7.35
N ARG A 49 9.68 -2.14 -8.20
CA ARG A 49 10.60 -2.89 -9.07
C ARG A 49 11.45 -1.97 -9.94
N ARG A 50 10.85 -0.94 -10.55
CA ARG A 50 11.59 0.06 -11.34
C ARG A 50 12.68 0.78 -10.55
N VAL A 51 12.47 1.00 -9.25
CA VAL A 51 13.45 1.68 -8.39
C VAL A 51 14.53 0.71 -7.90
N VAL A 52 14.17 -0.52 -7.55
CA VAL A 52 15.10 -1.47 -6.89
C VAL A 52 15.86 -2.37 -7.86
N ASN A 53 15.37 -2.53 -9.09
CA ASN A 53 15.99 -3.33 -10.15
C ASN A 53 16.59 -2.43 -11.26
N ASP A 54 17.10 -1.26 -10.90
CA ASP A 54 17.59 -0.22 -11.83
C ASP A 54 18.72 -0.71 -12.78
N SER A 55 19.47 -1.73 -12.39
CA SER A 55 20.53 -2.34 -13.19
C SER A 55 20.03 -3.35 -14.24
N VAL A 56 18.73 -3.63 -14.30
CA VAL A 56 18.15 -4.63 -15.22
C VAL A 56 17.59 -3.92 -16.45
N PRO A 57 17.76 -4.45 -17.68
CA PRO A 57 17.26 -3.80 -18.91
C PRO A 57 15.75 -3.54 -18.92
N ASP A 58 14.98 -4.41 -18.28
CA ASP A 58 13.57 -4.19 -17.98
C ASP A 58 13.33 -4.43 -16.48
N PRO A 59 13.41 -3.37 -15.66
CA PRO A 59 13.30 -3.48 -14.20
C PRO A 59 11.96 -4.05 -13.71
N ALA A 60 10.88 -3.88 -14.48
CA ALA A 60 9.53 -4.23 -14.06
C ALA A 60 9.19 -5.72 -14.30
N SER A 61 9.84 -6.37 -15.26
CA SER A 61 9.60 -7.77 -15.60
C SER A 61 10.25 -8.78 -14.67
N VAL A 62 11.20 -8.35 -13.82
CA VAL A 62 11.84 -9.23 -12.84
C VAL A 62 11.36 -8.95 -11.42
N PRO A 63 11.06 -9.97 -10.60
CA PRO A 63 10.72 -9.76 -9.19
C PRO A 63 11.89 -9.13 -8.41
N ALA A 64 11.59 -8.20 -7.51
CA ALA A 64 12.60 -7.67 -6.60
C ALA A 64 13.14 -8.75 -5.65
N ALA A 65 14.35 -8.57 -5.12
CA ALA A 65 15.00 -9.58 -4.26
C ALA A 65 14.13 -9.97 -3.05
N TRP A 66 13.44 -9.01 -2.44
CA TRP A 66 12.54 -9.23 -1.30
C TRP A 66 11.23 -9.92 -1.68
N GLU A 67 10.76 -9.80 -2.92
CA GLU A 67 9.55 -10.48 -3.40
C GLU A 67 9.74 -11.99 -3.45
N ARG A 68 10.98 -12.45 -3.68
CA ARG A 68 11.31 -13.87 -3.68
C ARG A 68 11.04 -14.53 -2.33
N GLY A 69 11.12 -13.78 -1.22
CA GLY A 69 10.74 -14.25 0.12
C GLY A 69 9.23 -14.28 0.37
N ARG A 70 8.42 -13.70 -0.53
CA ARG A 70 6.94 -13.63 -0.45
C ARG A 70 6.28 -13.99 -1.78
N MET A 71 6.84 -15.01 -2.45
CA MET A 71 6.52 -15.34 -3.85
C MET A 71 5.04 -15.61 -4.10
N VAL A 72 4.36 -16.33 -3.20
CA VAL A 72 2.91 -16.62 -3.32
C VAL A 72 2.10 -15.32 -3.38
N ARG A 73 2.43 -14.34 -2.53
CA ARG A 73 1.74 -13.04 -2.53
C ARG A 73 2.00 -12.26 -3.82
N ALA A 74 3.25 -12.27 -4.31
CA ALA A 74 3.61 -11.58 -5.54
C ALA A 74 2.88 -12.19 -6.76
N VAL A 75 2.85 -13.51 -6.86
CA VAL A 75 2.14 -14.23 -7.93
C VAL A 75 0.63 -14.02 -7.84
N ALA A 76 0.04 -14.09 -6.66
CA ALA A 76 -1.39 -13.86 -6.48
C ALA A 76 -1.80 -12.45 -6.98
N LEU A 77 -1.04 -11.41 -6.60
CA LEU A 77 -1.31 -10.06 -7.10
C LEU A 77 -1.18 -9.93 -8.62
N SER A 78 -0.23 -10.64 -9.25
CA SER A 78 -0.08 -10.64 -10.72
C SER A 78 -1.19 -11.38 -11.47
N LEU A 79 -1.82 -12.39 -10.85
CA LEU A 79 -2.92 -13.14 -11.47
C LEU A 79 -4.30 -12.49 -11.25
N GLU A 80 -4.44 -11.68 -10.19
CA GLU A 80 -5.69 -11.02 -9.84
C GLU A 80 -5.85 -9.61 -10.44
N ALA A 81 -4.76 -8.98 -10.89
CA ALA A 81 -4.75 -7.64 -11.50
C ALA A 81 -5.16 -7.65 -12.97
#